data_AF-A0A0M8MP29-F1
#
_entry.id   AF-A0A0M8MP29-F1
#
_cell.length_a   1.000
_cell.length_b   1.000
_cell.length_c   1.000
_cell.angle_alpha   90.00
_cell.angle_beta   90.00
_cell.angle_gamma   90.00
#
_symmetry.space_group_name_H-M   'P 1'
#
loop_
_entity.id
_entity.type
_entity.pdbx_description
1 polymer ?
#
loop_
_entity_poly.entity_id
_entity_poly.type
_entity_poly.pdbx_seq_one_letter_code
_entity_poly.pdbx_strand_id
1 'polypeptide(L)'
;MQVTIPEDPNQAIVDGLSDSERTAYYEALVGSVDAFDADGVYDPSKGGCFGQAEIADAADDPLRGDRFRALNDAVMAFYTQLNEQQDIVALNARWAACMADEGEDGFTSPLDPVSEINVSLQELLKAGGETAWDDPQIERLREREIALAQIDARCRESVDYRATEEEVRFEAEERFVADNLAELEAYRAAAEGAGS
;
A
#
# COMPACT_ATOMS: atom_id res chain seq x y z
N MET A 1 -21.16 7.17 5.54
CA MET A 1 -20.14 8.00 6.19
C MET A 1 -19.71 9.03 5.16
N GLN A 2 -20.11 10.30 5.31
CA GLN A 2 -19.61 11.36 4.44
C GLN A 2 -18.18 11.67 4.89
N VAL A 3 -17.21 11.29 4.07
CA VAL A 3 -15.82 11.74 4.24
C VAL A 3 -15.81 13.21 3.85
N THR A 4 -15.75 14.10 4.84
CA THR A 4 -15.41 15.50 4.59
C THR A 4 -13.91 15.55 4.31
N ILE A 5 -13.54 15.70 3.04
CA ILE A 5 -12.17 16.05 2.67
C ILE A 5 -11.92 17.47 3.19
N PRO A 6 -10.94 17.69 4.08
CA PRO A 6 -10.58 19.04 4.50
C PRO A 6 -10.24 19.89 3.28
N GLU A 7 -10.71 21.14 3.27
CA GLU A 7 -10.31 22.10 2.23
C GLU A 7 -8.79 22.27 2.28
N ASP A 8 -8.11 22.06 1.15
CA ASP A 8 -6.66 22.25 1.08
C ASP A 8 -6.36 23.75 1.31
N PRO A 9 -5.64 24.10 2.40
CA PRO A 9 -5.32 25.49 2.73
C PRO A 9 -4.50 26.20 1.64
N ASN A 10 -3.89 25.46 0.71
CA ASN A 10 -3.10 25.98 -0.39
C ASN A 10 -3.85 26.02 -1.74
N GLN A 11 -5.10 25.54 -1.81
CA GLN A 11 -5.82 25.41 -3.09
C GLN A 11 -5.92 26.74 -3.85
N ALA A 12 -6.27 27.82 -3.16
CA ALA A 12 -6.38 29.15 -3.77
C ALA A 12 -5.05 29.70 -4.31
N ILE A 13 -3.93 29.28 -3.71
CA ILE A 13 -2.59 29.62 -4.21
C ILE A 13 -2.35 28.85 -5.50
N VAL A 14 -2.53 27.52 -5.45
CA VAL A 14 -2.32 26.60 -6.57
C VAL A 14 -3.16 26.99 -7.78
N ASP A 15 -4.44 27.33 -7.59
CA ASP A 15 -5.34 27.77 -8.67
C ASP A 15 -4.90 29.08 -9.34
N GLY A 16 -4.21 29.94 -8.60
CA GLY A 16 -3.66 31.21 -9.11
C GLY A 16 -2.35 31.07 -9.90
N LEU A 17 -1.72 29.90 -9.91
CA LEU A 17 -0.45 29.66 -10.59
C LEU A 17 -0.64 29.34 -12.08
N SER A 18 0.24 29.87 -12.92
CA SER A 18 0.41 29.36 -14.30
C SER A 18 0.90 27.91 -14.29
N ASP A 19 0.79 27.21 -15.42
CA ASP A 19 1.24 25.82 -15.53
C ASP A 19 2.72 25.61 -15.15
N SER A 20 3.58 26.54 -15.56
CA SER A 20 5.01 26.50 -15.20
C SER A 20 5.24 26.76 -13.71
N GLU A 21 4.47 27.65 -13.10
CA GLU A 21 4.59 27.95 -11.66
C GLU A 21 4.01 26.81 -10.82
N ARG A 22 2.92 26.18 -11.27
CA ARG A 22 2.32 25.00 -10.64
C ARG A 22 3.28 23.82 -10.66
N THR A 23 3.99 23.62 -11.78
CA THR A 23 5.03 22.59 -11.90
C THR A 23 6.16 22.87 -10.90
N ALA A 24 6.70 24.09 -10.88
CA ALA A 24 7.75 24.48 -9.93
C ALA A 24 7.31 24.36 -8.46
N TYR A 25 6.03 24.68 -8.17
CA TYR A 25 5.45 24.52 -6.83
C TYR A 25 5.46 23.05 -6.39
N TYR A 26 5.00 22.13 -7.23
CA TYR A 26 4.98 20.70 -6.88
C TYR A 26 6.38 20.09 -6.85
N GLU A 27 7.26 20.46 -7.77
CA GLU A 27 8.67 20.04 -7.71
C GLU A 27 9.35 20.49 -6.42
N ALA A 28 9.07 21.72 -5.96
CA ALA A 28 9.57 22.18 -4.66
C ALA A 28 8.91 21.46 -3.49
N LEU A 29 7.61 21.14 -3.57
CA LEU A 29 6.87 20.52 -2.48
C LEU A 29 7.25 19.05 -2.29
N VAL A 30 7.13 18.23 -3.34
CA VAL A 30 7.27 16.77 -3.28
C VAL A 30 8.52 16.23 -3.98
N GLY A 31 9.34 17.11 -4.59
CA GLY A 31 10.52 16.72 -5.34
C GLY A 31 10.24 16.44 -6.81
N SER A 32 11.31 16.16 -7.57
CA SER A 32 11.18 15.73 -8.96
C SER A 32 10.97 14.21 -9.05
N VAL A 33 10.64 13.73 -10.24
CA VAL A 33 10.57 12.29 -10.55
C VAL A 33 11.89 11.54 -10.27
N ASP A 34 13.02 12.27 -10.17
CA ASP A 34 14.34 11.71 -9.87
C ASP A 34 14.53 11.35 -8.39
N ALA A 35 13.52 11.61 -7.56
CA ALA A 35 13.46 11.15 -6.17
C ALA A 35 13.27 9.64 -6.06
N PHE A 36 12.97 8.92 -7.14
CA PHE A 36 12.95 7.46 -7.18
C PHE A 36 14.08 6.94 -8.07
N ASP A 37 14.79 5.91 -7.63
CA ASP A 37 15.76 5.23 -8.49
C ASP A 37 15.09 4.27 -9.49
N ALA A 38 15.91 3.56 -10.28
CA ALA A 38 15.42 2.65 -11.32
C ALA A 38 14.63 1.46 -10.75
N ASP A 39 14.83 1.13 -9.47
CA ASP A 39 14.13 0.05 -8.77
C ASP A 39 12.92 0.59 -7.98
N GLY A 40 12.64 1.89 -8.08
CA GLY A 40 11.53 2.55 -7.38
C GLY A 40 11.83 2.87 -5.92
N VAL A 41 13.10 2.86 -5.49
CA VAL A 41 13.49 3.24 -4.14
C VAL A 41 13.53 4.76 -4.03
N TYR A 42 12.81 5.29 -3.05
CA TYR A 42 12.72 6.73 -2.79
C TYR A 42 13.95 7.29 -2.05
N ASP A 43 14.47 8.40 -2.54
CA ASP A 43 15.56 9.20 -1.97
C ASP A 43 14.97 10.50 -1.37
N PRO A 44 14.78 10.57 -0.04
CA PRO A 44 14.16 11.72 0.60
C PRO A 44 14.99 13.00 0.47
N SER A 45 16.28 12.92 0.15
CA SER A 45 17.09 14.13 -0.10
C SER A 45 16.65 14.89 -1.36
N LYS A 46 15.92 14.21 -2.25
CA LYS A 46 15.36 14.74 -3.51
C LYS A 46 13.85 14.97 -3.45
N GLY A 47 13.19 14.62 -2.35
CA GLY A 47 11.74 14.74 -2.16
C GLY A 47 11.20 16.15 -1.87
N GLY A 48 11.95 17.19 -2.24
CA GLY A 48 11.55 18.59 -1.99
C GLY A 48 11.35 18.90 -0.50
N CYS A 49 10.40 19.78 -0.19
CA CYS A 49 10.04 20.13 1.18
C CYS A 49 9.54 18.93 2.00
N PHE A 50 8.80 18.00 1.38
CA PHE A 50 8.33 16.77 2.03
C PHE A 50 9.51 15.89 2.47
N GLY A 51 10.45 15.62 1.57
CA GLY A 51 11.63 14.83 1.88
C GLY A 51 12.53 15.48 2.95
N GLN A 52 12.66 16.81 2.94
CA GLN A 52 13.37 17.53 4.01
C GLN A 52 12.66 17.42 5.37
N ALA A 53 11.32 17.51 5.39
CA ALA A 53 10.55 17.31 6.60
C ALA A 53 10.69 15.87 7.14
N GLU A 54 10.70 14.89 6.25
CA GLU A 54 10.93 13.48 6.60
C GLU A 54 12.33 13.25 7.19
N ILE A 55 13.37 13.82 6.58
CA ILE A 55 14.74 13.75 7.11
C ILE A 55 14.81 14.39 8.49
N ALA A 56 14.19 15.55 8.68
CA ALA A 56 14.16 16.25 9.97
C ALA A 56 13.40 15.45 11.04
N ASP A 57 12.23 14.91 10.70
CA ASP A 57 11.43 14.04 11.60
C ASP A 57 12.21 12.80 11.99
N ALA A 58 12.82 12.12 11.03
CA ALA A 58 13.62 10.93 11.27
C ALA A 58 14.90 11.22 12.08
N ALA A 59 15.50 12.40 11.94
CA ALA A 59 16.69 12.78 12.70
C ALA A 59 16.42 12.98 14.19
N ASP A 60 15.22 13.45 14.54
CA ASP A 60 14.82 13.69 15.92
C ASP A 60 14.12 12.46 16.56
N ASP A 61 13.78 11.45 15.77
CA ASP A 61 13.14 10.22 16.24
C ASP A 61 14.17 9.18 16.73
N PRO A 62 14.28 8.95 18.06
CA PRO A 62 15.22 7.98 18.61
C PRO A 62 14.91 6.53 18.20
N LEU A 63 13.72 6.26 17.67
CA LEU A 63 13.27 4.95 17.19
C LEU A 63 13.70 4.67 15.74
N ARG A 64 14.04 5.71 14.98
CA ARG A 64 14.50 5.59 13.57
C ARG A 64 16.02 5.70 13.41
N GLY A 65 16.72 6.07 14.48
CA GLY A 65 18.19 6.15 14.49
C GLY A 65 18.92 4.81 14.41
N ASP A 66 20.25 4.89 14.29
CA ASP A 66 21.18 3.76 14.15
C ASP A 66 20.96 2.61 15.13
N ARG A 67 20.53 2.92 16.35
CA ARG A 67 20.29 1.95 17.42
C ARG A 67 19.25 0.89 17.02
N PHE A 68 18.20 1.26 16.30
CA PHE A 68 17.08 0.37 15.96
C PHE A 68 17.00 0.05 14.46
N ARG A 69 17.95 0.54 13.65
CA ARG A 69 18.01 0.28 12.21
C ARG A 69 17.82 -1.20 11.86
N ALA A 70 18.58 -2.09 12.49
CA ALA A 70 18.51 -3.52 12.23
C ALA A 70 17.12 -4.12 12.55
N LEU A 71 16.46 -3.66 13.61
CA LEU A 71 15.11 -4.10 13.96
C LEU A 71 14.09 -3.57 12.94
N ASN A 72 14.20 -2.30 12.54
CA ASN A 72 13.32 -1.70 11.54
C ASN A 72 13.46 -2.41 10.18
N ASP A 73 14.69 -2.71 9.76
CA ASP A 73 14.98 -3.49 8.56
C ASP A 73 14.36 -4.90 8.65
N ALA A 74 14.46 -5.55 9.82
CA ALA A 74 13.87 -6.86 10.06
C ALA A 74 12.33 -6.83 10.02
N VAL A 75 11.68 -5.79 10.57
CA VAL A 75 10.22 -5.62 10.49
C VAL A 75 9.77 -5.41 9.04
N MET A 76 10.51 -4.61 8.26
CA MET A 76 10.19 -4.42 6.84
C MET A 76 10.35 -5.73 6.05
N ALA A 77 11.45 -6.44 6.28
CA ALA A 77 11.70 -7.73 5.64
C ALA A 77 10.67 -8.80 6.02
N PHE A 78 10.19 -8.78 7.27
CA PHE A 78 9.17 -9.71 7.78
C PHE A 78 7.90 -9.69 6.92
N TYR A 79 7.36 -8.51 6.59
CA TYR A 79 6.14 -8.41 5.78
C TYR A 79 6.34 -8.89 4.33
N THR A 80 7.51 -8.66 3.75
CA THR A 80 7.85 -9.22 2.42
C THR A 80 7.90 -10.75 2.50
N GLN A 81 8.61 -11.29 3.48
CA GLN A 81 8.80 -12.74 3.65
C GLN A 81 7.51 -13.47 4.04
N LEU A 82 6.57 -12.79 4.72
CA LEU A 82 5.27 -13.37 5.06
C LEU A 82 4.51 -13.84 3.81
N ASN A 83 4.55 -13.06 2.73
CA ASN A 83 3.91 -13.41 1.47
C ASN A 83 4.62 -14.55 0.72
N GLU A 84 5.88 -14.83 1.06
CA GLU A 84 6.70 -15.89 0.46
C GLU A 84 6.61 -17.21 1.25
N GLN A 85 5.93 -17.22 2.41
CA GLN A 85 5.70 -18.43 3.19
C GLN A 85 5.01 -19.49 2.33
N GLN A 86 5.52 -20.72 2.36
CA GLN A 86 5.03 -21.81 1.50
C GLN A 86 3.54 -22.08 1.71
N ASP A 87 3.03 -21.88 2.93
CA ASP A 87 1.62 -22.07 3.24
C ASP A 87 0.73 -20.96 2.64
N ILE A 88 1.20 -19.72 2.57
CA ILE A 88 0.53 -18.62 1.86
C ILE A 88 0.55 -18.87 0.35
N VAL A 89 1.70 -19.28 -0.21
CA VAL A 89 1.82 -19.64 -1.64
C VAL A 89 0.86 -20.77 -2.00
N ALA A 90 0.80 -21.82 -1.17
CA ALA A 90 -0.12 -22.94 -1.37
C ALA A 90 -1.59 -22.52 -1.22
N LEU A 91 -1.90 -21.63 -0.27
CA LEU A 91 -3.24 -21.07 -0.09
C LEU A 91 -3.69 -20.27 -1.31
N ASN A 92 -2.82 -19.39 -1.82
CA ASN A 92 -3.04 -18.63 -3.05
C ASN A 92 -3.30 -19.54 -4.25
N ALA A 93 -2.53 -20.63 -4.39
CA ALA A 93 -2.73 -21.59 -5.48
C ALA A 93 -4.10 -22.30 -5.38
N ARG A 94 -4.57 -22.65 -4.18
CA ARG A 94 -5.90 -23.25 -3.99
C ARG A 94 -7.03 -22.26 -4.33
N TRP A 95 -6.89 -21.01 -3.89
CA TRP A 95 -7.83 -19.95 -4.23
C TRP A 95 -7.87 -19.71 -5.75
N ALA A 96 -6.70 -19.59 -6.40
CA ALA A 96 -6.59 -19.37 -7.84
C ALA A 96 -7.22 -20.52 -8.66
N ALA A 97 -7.07 -21.77 -8.19
CA ALA A 97 -7.73 -22.91 -8.81
C ALA A 97 -9.27 -22.80 -8.75
N CYS A 98 -9.83 -22.35 -7.62
CA CYS A 98 -11.27 -22.10 -7.53
C CYS A 98 -11.73 -20.97 -8.47
N MET A 99 -10.96 -19.88 -8.56
CA MET A 99 -11.26 -18.78 -9.50
C MET A 99 -11.30 -19.28 -10.94
N ALA A 100 -10.31 -20.08 -11.35
CA ALA A 100 -10.24 -20.70 -12.66
C ALA A 100 -11.43 -21.64 -12.94
N ASP A 101 -11.85 -22.45 -11.96
CA ASP A 101 -13.04 -23.32 -12.09
C ASP A 101 -14.34 -22.51 -12.28
N GLU A 102 -14.41 -21.29 -11.76
CA GLU A 102 -15.52 -20.34 -11.96
C GLU A 102 -15.35 -19.49 -13.25
N GLY A 103 -14.29 -19.72 -14.03
CA GLY A 103 -14.02 -19.05 -15.31
C GLY A 103 -13.16 -17.79 -15.22
N GLU A 104 -12.55 -17.53 -14.07
CA GLU A 104 -11.67 -16.38 -13.80
C GLU A 104 -10.20 -16.81 -13.77
N ASP A 105 -9.65 -17.09 -14.95
CA ASP A 105 -8.26 -17.52 -15.13
C ASP A 105 -7.25 -16.36 -15.01
N GLY A 106 -5.99 -16.69 -14.69
CA GLY A 106 -4.86 -15.76 -14.76
C GLY A 106 -4.57 -14.99 -13.48
N PHE A 107 -5.42 -15.12 -12.46
CA PHE A 107 -5.13 -14.61 -11.11
C PHE A 107 -4.24 -15.58 -10.33
N THR A 108 -3.32 -15.00 -9.56
CA THR A 108 -2.34 -15.71 -8.72
C THR A 108 -2.45 -15.33 -7.25
N SER A 109 -3.10 -14.20 -6.94
CA SER A 109 -3.38 -13.75 -5.59
C SER A 109 -4.75 -13.07 -5.51
N PRO A 110 -5.39 -13.03 -4.33
CA PRO A 110 -6.65 -12.30 -4.16
C PRO A 110 -6.56 -10.77 -4.30
N LEU A 111 -5.36 -10.21 -4.45
CA LEU A 111 -5.18 -8.79 -4.80
C LEU A 111 -5.34 -8.54 -6.29
N ASP A 112 -5.10 -9.54 -7.13
CA ASP A 112 -5.09 -9.38 -8.59
C ASP A 112 -6.46 -8.94 -9.15
N PRO A 113 -7.60 -9.52 -8.71
CA PRO A 113 -8.94 -9.08 -9.15
C PRO A 113 -9.21 -7.60 -8.84
N VAL A 114 -8.80 -7.14 -7.66
CA VAL A 114 -8.96 -5.74 -7.24
C VAL A 114 -8.07 -4.82 -8.08
N SER A 115 -6.85 -5.27 -8.38
CA SER A 115 -5.91 -4.54 -9.24
C SER A 115 -6.45 -4.39 -10.66
N GLU A 116 -7.00 -5.44 -11.26
CA GLU A 116 -7.64 -5.41 -12.59
C GLU A 116 -8.75 -4.35 -12.66
N ILE A 117 -9.66 -4.34 -11.69
CA ILE A 117 -10.77 -3.38 -11.64
C ILE A 117 -10.26 -1.95 -11.47
N ASN A 118 -9.28 -1.74 -10.59
CA ASN A 118 -8.70 -0.41 -10.36
C ASN A 118 -7.98 0.14 -11.59
N VAL A 119 -7.19 -0.69 -12.28
CA VAL A 119 -6.52 -0.29 -13.53
C VAL A 119 -7.58 0.09 -14.58
N SER A 120 -8.60 -0.74 -14.76
CA SER A 120 -9.68 -0.48 -15.71
C SER A 120 -10.44 0.81 -15.38
N LEU A 121 -10.71 1.07 -14.09
CA LEU A 121 -11.37 2.29 -13.64
C LEU A 121 -10.49 3.52 -13.93
N GLN A 122 -9.20 3.46 -13.62
CA GLN A 122 -8.28 4.57 -13.88
C GLN A 122 -8.19 4.90 -15.38
N GLU A 123 -8.17 3.89 -16.25
CA GLU A 123 -8.17 4.08 -17.70
C GLU A 123 -9.45 4.77 -18.19
N LEU A 124 -10.62 4.35 -17.69
CA LEU A 124 -11.89 4.97 -18.03
C LEU A 124 -11.98 6.42 -17.53
N LEU A 125 -11.55 6.68 -16.29
CA LEU A 125 -11.53 8.03 -15.73
C LEU A 125 -10.61 8.96 -16.52
N LYS A 126 -9.43 8.47 -16.90
CA LYS A 126 -8.48 9.22 -17.72
C LYS A 126 -9.03 9.51 -19.11
N ALA A 127 -9.73 8.56 -19.73
CA ALA A 127 -10.30 8.73 -21.07
C ALA A 127 -11.51 9.68 -21.07
N GLY A 128 -12.34 9.64 -20.04
CA GLY A 128 -13.58 10.41 -19.95
C GLY A 128 -13.44 11.82 -19.38
N GLY A 129 -12.32 12.15 -18.72
CA GLY A 129 -12.09 13.47 -18.14
C GLY A 129 -13.19 13.88 -17.16
N GLU A 130 -13.67 15.12 -17.26
CA GLU A 130 -14.73 15.66 -16.38
C GLU A 130 -16.07 14.91 -16.47
N THR A 131 -16.34 14.21 -17.58
CA THR A 131 -17.59 13.48 -17.81
C THR A 131 -17.43 11.97 -17.69
N ALA A 132 -16.31 11.48 -17.14
CA ALA A 132 -16.02 10.04 -17.10
C ALA A 132 -17.12 9.23 -16.39
N TRP A 133 -17.71 9.78 -15.33
CA TRP A 133 -18.78 9.13 -14.56
C TRP A 133 -20.09 8.90 -15.33
N ASP A 134 -20.28 9.59 -16.46
CA ASP A 134 -21.43 9.39 -17.35
C ASP A 134 -21.19 8.30 -18.40
N ASP A 135 -19.98 7.74 -18.50
CA ASP A 135 -19.66 6.70 -19.47
C ASP A 135 -20.37 5.38 -19.11
N PRO A 136 -21.19 4.81 -20.01
CA PRO A 136 -21.82 3.50 -19.79
C PRO A 136 -20.81 2.35 -19.60
N GLN A 137 -19.52 2.57 -19.90
CA GLN A 137 -18.46 1.64 -19.54
C GLN A 137 -18.21 1.54 -18.04
N ILE A 138 -18.45 2.61 -17.26
CA ILE A 138 -18.31 2.56 -15.80
C ILE A 138 -19.38 1.67 -15.18
N GLU A 139 -20.63 1.73 -15.66
CA GLU A 139 -21.66 0.80 -15.16
C GLU A 139 -21.33 -0.65 -15.51
N ARG A 140 -20.82 -0.91 -16.72
CA ARG A 140 -20.36 -2.25 -17.10
C ARG A 140 -19.20 -2.75 -16.25
N LEU A 141 -18.25 -1.86 -15.91
CA LEU A 141 -17.15 -2.20 -15.01
C LEU A 141 -17.66 -2.50 -13.60
N ARG A 142 -18.66 -1.75 -13.11
CA ARG A 142 -19.31 -2.01 -11.82
C ARG A 142 -20.01 -3.36 -11.78
N GLU A 143 -20.75 -3.73 -12.83
CA GLU A 143 -21.37 -5.06 -12.93
C GLU A 143 -20.32 -6.18 -12.92
N ARG A 144 -19.21 -5.98 -13.64
CA ARG A 144 -18.05 -6.88 -13.65
C ARG A 144 -17.41 -7.00 -12.26
N GLU A 145 -17.14 -5.89 -11.58
CA GLU A 145 -16.59 -5.86 -10.23
C GLU A 145 -17.46 -6.67 -9.26
N ILE A 146 -18.78 -6.48 -9.29
CA ILE A 146 -19.71 -7.21 -8.42
C ILE A 146 -19.67 -8.71 -8.70
N ALA A 147 -19.70 -9.12 -9.97
CA ALA A 147 -19.64 -10.53 -10.34
C ALA A 147 -18.33 -11.18 -9.90
N LEU A 148 -17.20 -10.51 -10.16
CA LEU A 148 -15.87 -10.96 -9.79
C LEU A 148 -15.69 -11.03 -8.27
N ALA A 149 -16.16 -10.02 -7.53
CA ALA A 149 -16.10 -9.99 -6.07
C ALA A 149 -16.96 -11.10 -5.43
N GLN A 150 -18.09 -11.46 -6.04
CA GLN A 150 -18.90 -12.58 -5.56
C GLN A 150 -18.20 -13.94 -5.78
N ILE A 151 -17.50 -14.12 -6.90
CA ILE A 151 -16.69 -15.31 -7.16
C ILE A 151 -15.53 -15.37 -6.16
N ASP A 152 -14.77 -14.29 -6.03
CA ASP A 152 -13.66 -14.17 -5.07
C ASP A 152 -14.10 -14.50 -3.64
N ALA A 153 -15.22 -13.92 -3.19
CA ALA A 153 -15.75 -14.18 -1.85
C ALA A 153 -16.06 -15.67 -1.62
N ARG A 154 -16.70 -16.34 -2.59
CA ARG A 154 -16.98 -17.78 -2.52
C ARG A 154 -15.70 -18.60 -2.52
N CYS A 155 -14.74 -18.26 -3.37
CA CYS A 155 -13.47 -18.98 -3.45
C CYS A 155 -12.64 -18.82 -2.18
N ARG A 156 -12.58 -17.62 -1.60
CA ARG A 156 -11.93 -17.39 -0.30
C ARG A 156 -12.59 -18.19 0.83
N GLU A 157 -13.91 -18.25 0.86
CA GLU A 157 -14.65 -19.06 1.83
C GLU A 157 -14.35 -20.55 1.65
N SER A 158 -14.32 -21.04 0.41
CA SER A 158 -14.12 -22.47 0.11
C SER A 158 -12.77 -23.04 0.55
N VAL A 159 -11.76 -22.19 0.72
CA VAL A 159 -10.40 -22.57 1.13
C VAL A 159 -10.04 -22.04 2.52
N ASP A 160 -11.03 -21.56 3.28
CA ASP A 160 -10.84 -20.94 4.59
C ASP A 160 -9.73 -19.87 4.59
N TYR A 161 -9.70 -19.05 3.54
CA TYR A 161 -8.55 -18.19 3.21
C TYR A 161 -8.13 -17.32 4.38
N ARG A 162 -9.09 -16.56 4.94
CA ARG A 162 -8.82 -15.62 6.02
C ARG A 162 -8.30 -16.31 7.29
N ALA A 163 -8.87 -17.45 7.64
CA ALA A 163 -8.47 -18.18 8.84
C ALA A 163 -7.06 -18.78 8.67
N THR A 164 -6.79 -19.36 7.50
CA THR A 164 -5.48 -19.94 7.19
C THR A 164 -4.39 -18.86 7.12
N GLU A 165 -4.67 -17.73 6.48
CA GLU A 165 -3.75 -16.59 6.43
C GLU A 165 -3.48 -16.02 7.84
N GLU A 166 -4.53 -15.86 8.65
CA GLU A 166 -4.41 -15.44 10.05
C GLU A 166 -3.50 -16.39 10.85
N GLU A 167 -3.70 -17.70 10.74
CA GLU A 167 -2.88 -18.71 11.42
C GLU A 167 -1.40 -18.62 11.00
N VAL A 168 -1.12 -18.63 9.70
CA VAL A 168 0.26 -18.55 9.19
C VAL A 168 0.94 -17.25 9.60
N ARG A 169 0.21 -16.13 9.57
CA ARG A 169 0.72 -14.83 10.04
C ARG A 169 1.02 -14.87 11.53
N PHE A 170 0.12 -15.35 12.37
CA PHE A 170 0.37 -15.42 13.81
C PHE A 170 1.58 -16.30 14.14
N GLU A 171 1.72 -17.47 13.51
CA GLU A 171 2.90 -18.31 13.70
C GLU A 171 4.21 -17.64 13.25
N ALA A 172 4.17 -16.84 12.19
CA ALA A 172 5.31 -16.06 11.73
C ALA A 172 5.63 -14.90 12.69
N GLU A 173 4.61 -14.17 13.16
CA GLU A 173 4.75 -13.08 14.14
C GLU A 173 5.29 -13.59 15.48
N GLU A 174 4.79 -14.72 15.98
CA GLU A 174 5.28 -15.34 17.23
C GLU A 174 6.76 -15.69 17.14
N ARG A 175 7.20 -16.26 16.01
CA ARG A 175 8.62 -16.54 15.75
C ARG A 175 9.44 -15.25 15.67
N PHE A 176 8.95 -14.25 14.93
CA PHE A 176 9.62 -12.95 14.82
C PHE A 176 9.80 -12.30 16.19
N VAL A 177 8.75 -12.29 17.02
CA VAL A 177 8.81 -11.75 18.38
C VAL A 177 9.79 -12.54 19.24
N ALA A 178 9.76 -13.87 19.19
CA ALA A 178 10.70 -14.71 19.94
C ALA A 178 12.16 -14.44 19.56
N ASP A 179 12.43 -14.29 18.26
CA ASP A 179 13.78 -14.08 17.72
C ASP A 179 14.30 -12.66 17.97
N ASN A 180 13.43 -11.68 18.21
CA ASN A 180 13.77 -10.25 18.36
C ASN A 180 13.31 -9.66 19.71
N LEU A 181 13.01 -10.50 20.71
CA LEU A 181 12.33 -10.06 21.93
C LEU A 181 13.11 -8.97 22.67
N ALA A 182 14.43 -9.13 22.80
CA ALA A 182 15.26 -8.17 23.52
C ALA A 182 15.30 -6.81 22.82
N GLU A 183 15.40 -6.80 21.50
CA GLU A 183 15.39 -5.61 20.66
C GLU A 183 14.03 -4.92 20.71
N LEU A 184 12.93 -5.68 20.65
CA LEU A 184 11.56 -5.17 20.78
C LEU A 184 11.29 -4.56 22.16
N GLU A 185 11.76 -5.20 23.24
CA GLU A 185 11.68 -4.65 24.59
C GLU A 185 12.48 -3.34 24.73
N ALA A 186 13.68 -3.30 24.16
CA ALA A 186 14.51 -2.10 24.14
C ALA A 186 13.87 -0.97 23.31
N TYR A 187 13.22 -1.31 22.19
CA TYR A 187 12.47 -0.38 21.34
C TYR A 187 11.27 0.20 22.09
N ARG A 188 10.47 -0.65 22.73
CA ARG A 188 9.35 -0.24 23.57
C ARG A 188 9.78 0.71 24.69
N ALA A 189 10.85 0.37 25.41
CA ALA A 189 11.35 1.21 26.50
C ALA A 189 11.82 2.59 26.01
N ALA A 190 12.42 2.66 24.81
CA ALA A 190 12.79 3.92 24.19
C ALA A 190 11.55 4.74 23.76
N ALA A 191 10.53 4.09 23.19
CA ALA A 191 9.29 4.75 22.76
C ALA A 191 8.52 5.35 23.96
N GLU A 192 8.41 4.61 25.05
CA GLU A 192 7.77 5.07 26.29
C GLU A 192 8.52 6.25 26.93
N GLY A 193 9.85 6.30 26.80
CA GLY A 193 10.67 7.42 27.28
C GLY A 193 10.73 8.63 26.34
N ALA A 194 10.39 8.47 25.06
CA ALA A 194 10.35 9.56 24.07
C ALA A 194 9.02 10.32 24.08
N GLY A 195 7.93 9.70 24.55
CA GLY A 195 6.61 10.29 24.70
C GLY A 195 6.37 11.07 26.00
N SER A 196 7.40 11.26 26.83
CA SER A 196 7.34 11.93 28.14
C SER A 196 8.14 13.23 28.20
#